data_AF-A0A520B5U9-F1
#
_entry.id   AF-A0A520B5U9-F1
#
_cell.length_a   1.000
_cell.length_b   1.000
_cell.length_c   1.000
_cell.angle_alpha   90.00
_cell.angle_beta   90.00
_cell.angle_gamma   90.00
#
_symmetry.space_group_name_H-M   'P 1'
#
loop_
_entity.id
_entity.type
_entity.pdbx_description
1 polymer ?
#
loop_
_entity_poly.entity_id
_entity_poly.type
_entity_poly.pdbx_seq_one_letter_code
_entity_poly.pdbx_strand_id
1 'polypeptide(L)' 'MELKDEIGQFAVRIKKMLPQVQSEDLTRNALVMPFIQILGYDVFNPSEVQSEAVLDFGVKKSKKVDYTIMKD' A
#
# COMPACT_ATOMS: atom_id res chain seq x y z
N MET A 1 13.77 -7.95 -12.22
CA MET A 1 12.90 -9.12 -12.47
C MET A 1 11.64 -8.61 -13.14
N GLU A 2 10.87 -9.45 -13.83
CA GLU A 2 9.59 -8.98 -14.38
C GLU A 2 8.57 -8.78 -13.25
N LEU A 3 7.70 -7.77 -13.35
CA LEU A 3 6.65 -7.46 -12.36
C LEU A 3 5.84 -8.71 -11.97
N LYS A 4 5.55 -9.57 -12.96
CA LYS A 4 4.84 -10.84 -12.75
C LYS A 4 5.56 -11.77 -11.77
N ASP A 5 6.90 -11.83 -11.85
CA ASP A 5 7.71 -12.66 -10.97
C ASP A 5 7.72 -12.10 -9.54
N GLU A 6 7.84 -10.78 -9.40
CA GLU A 6 7.82 -10.10 -8.09
C GLU A 6 6.48 -10.28 -7.38
N ILE A 7 5.36 -10.13 -8.11
CA ILE A 7 4.01 -10.42 -7.60
C ILE A 7 3.90 -11.91 -7.21
N GLY A 8 4.42 -12.82 -8.03
CA GLY A 8 4.41 -14.25 -7.74
C GLY A 8 5.16 -14.61 -6.46
N GLN A 9 6.36 -14.06 -6.27
CA GLN A 9 7.14 -14.24 -5.05
C GLN A 9 6.45 -13.62 -3.83
N PHE A 10 5.87 -12.44 -4.01
CA PHE A 10 5.16 -11.76 -2.94
C PHE A 10 3.93 -12.55 -2.49
N ALA A 11 3.15 -13.13 -3.40
CA ALA A 11 2.02 -14.00 -3.07
C ALA A 11 2.42 -15.22 -2.22
N VAL A 12 3.58 -15.83 -2.49
CA VAL A 12 4.12 -16.92 -1.67
C VAL A 12 4.49 -16.41 -0.27
N ARG A 13 5.07 -15.21 -0.18
CA ARG A 13 5.43 -14.58 1.11
C ARG A 13 4.19 -14.25 1.94
N ILE A 14 3.12 -13.71 1.33
CA ILE A 14 1.85 -13.40 1.99
C ILE A 14 1.32 -14.63 2.74
N LYS A 15 1.28 -15.80 2.09
CA LYS A 15 0.80 -17.05 2.72
C LYS A 15 1.54 -17.41 4.01
N LYS A 16 2.83 -17.10 4.09
CA LYS A 16 3.66 -17.34 5.28
C LYS A 16 3.44 -16.30 6.38
N MET A 17 3.15 -15.06 6.01
CA MET A 17 2.98 -13.95 6.94
C MET A 17 1.56 -13.86 7.51
N LEU A 18 0.54 -14.31 6.76
CA LEU A 18 -0.87 -14.22 7.14
C LEU A 18 -1.18 -14.63 8.60
N PRO A 19 -0.64 -15.74 9.15
CA PRO A 19 -0.91 -16.12 10.55
C PRO A 19 -0.35 -15.13 11.60
N GLN A 20 0.66 -14.34 11.22
CA GLN A 20 1.36 -13.39 12.09
C GLN A 20 0.81 -11.97 11.95
N VAL A 21 0.08 -11.67 10.88
CA VAL A 21 -0.52 -10.36 10.61
C VAL A 21 -1.88 -10.29 11.29
N GLN A 22 -1.92 -9.72 12.50
CA GLN A 22 -3.12 -9.70 13.35
C GLN A 22 -3.71 -8.31 13.59
N SER A 23 -3.09 -7.26 13.03
CA SER A 23 -3.58 -5.89 13.16
C SER A 23 -3.57 -5.18 11.81
N GLU A 24 -4.29 -4.06 11.76
CA GLU A 24 -4.35 -3.18 10.61
C GLU A 24 -2.97 -2.59 10.29
N ASP A 25 -2.22 -2.15 11.30
CA ASP A 25 -0.87 -1.63 11.11
C ASP A 25 0.10 -2.69 10.59
N LEU A 26 0.02 -3.93 11.09
CA LEU A 26 0.80 -5.04 10.55
C LEU A 26 0.40 -5.36 9.11
N THR A 27 -0.89 -5.27 8.77
CA THR A 27 -1.39 -5.47 7.40
C THR A 27 -0.84 -4.41 6.46
N ARG A 28 -0.90 -3.15 6.87
CA ARG A 28 -0.32 -2.01 6.14
C ARG A 28 1.16 -2.21 5.88
N ASN A 29 1.93 -2.53 6.92
CA ASN A 29 3.39 -2.65 6.86
C ASN A 29 3.87 -3.91 6.12
N ALA A 30 3.24 -5.06 6.36
CA ALA A 30 3.72 -6.34 5.84
C ALA A 30 3.14 -6.69 4.47
N LEU A 31 1.97 -6.14 4.11
CA LEU A 31 1.24 -6.51 2.90
C LEU A 31 1.00 -5.34 1.95
N VAL A 32 0.45 -4.23 2.42
CA VAL A 32 0.04 -3.12 1.54
C VAL A 32 1.22 -2.32 1.02
N MET A 33 2.11 -1.84 1.90
CA MET A 33 3.28 -1.07 1.48
C MET A 33 4.21 -1.85 0.55
N PRO A 34 4.56 -3.12 0.83
CA PRO A 34 5.38 -3.91 -0.10
C PRO A 34 4.70 -4.11 -1.45
N PHE A 35 3.37 -4.21 -1.50
CA PHE A 35 2.64 -4.28 -2.76
C PHE A 35 2.76 -2.98 -3.56
N ILE A 36 2.60 -1.82 -2.91
CA ILE A 36 2.76 -0.51 -3.56
C ILE A 36 4.20 -0.35 -4.09
N GLN A 37 5.21 -0.81 -3.35
CA GLN A 37 6.60 -0.83 -3.82
C GLN A 37 6.80 -1.72 -5.05
N ILE A 38 6.18 -2.91 -5.09
CA ILE A 38 6.23 -3.80 -6.26
C ILE A 38 5.61 -3.14 -7.49
N LEU A 39 4.59 -2.28 -7.32
CA LEU A 39 4.02 -1.50 -8.42
C LEU A 39 4.97 -0.39 -8.92
N GLY A 40 6.12 -0.19 -8.27
CA GLY A 40 7.16 0.75 -8.67
C GLY A 40 7.10 2.11 -7.97
N TYR A 41 6.24 2.27 -6.96
CA TYR A 41 6.12 3.53 -6.23
C TYR A 41 7.00 3.56 -4.98
N ASP A 42 7.57 4.73 -4.67
CA ASP A 42 8.33 4.92 -3.44
C ASP A 42 7.41 5.25 -2.25
N VAL A 43 7.10 4.23 -1.43
CA VAL A 43 6.31 4.38 -0.19
C VAL A 43 6.98 5.23 0.89
N PHE A 44 8.28 5.54 0.76
CA PHE A 44 8.99 6.42 1.68
C PHE A 44 9.06 7.87 1.17
N ASN A 45 8.62 8.12 -0.06
CA ASN A 45 8.54 9.46 -0.63
C ASN A 45 7.11 10.03 -0.45
N PRO A 46 6.87 10.93 0.52
CA PRO A 46 5.53 11.47 0.79
C PRO A 46 4.99 12.34 -0.35
N SER A 47 5.85 12.81 -1.26
CA SER A 47 5.43 13.52 -2.48
C SER A 47 4.91 12.57 -3.56
N GLU A 48 5.15 11.28 -3.44
CA GLU A 48 4.72 10.24 -4.39
C GLU A 48 3.65 9.34 -3.77
N VAL A 49 3.87 8.85 -2.55
CA VAL A 49 2.91 8.04 -1.79
C VAL A 49 2.64 8.70 -0.44
N GLN A 50 1.42 9.20 -0.26
CA GLN A 50 0.99 9.79 1.00
C GLN A 50 0.09 8.83 1.76
N SER A 51 0.44 8.52 3.02
CA SER A 51 -0.43 7.77 3.92
C SER A 51 -1.47 8.67 4.57
N GLU A 52 -2.64 8.12 4.89
CA GLU A 52 -3.65 8.78 5.72
C GLU A 52 -4.20 10.10 5.15
N ALA A 53 -4.17 10.26 3.83
CA ALA A 53 -4.59 11.48 3.16
C ALA A 53 -6.08 11.77 3.37
N VAL A 54 -6.41 13.05 3.52
CA VAL A 54 -7.79 13.53 3.61
C VAL A 54 -8.17 14.12 2.26
N LEU A 55 -9.10 13.45 1.56
CA LEU A 55 -9.57 13.87 0.26
C LEU A 55 -10.99 14.42 0.36
N ASP A 56 -11.21 15.55 -0.30
CA ASP A 56 -12.55 16.11 -0.44
C ASP A 56 -13.20 15.55 -1.70
N PHE A 57 -14.28 14.77 -1.51
CA PHE A 57 -15.08 14.23 -2.59
C PHE A 57 -16.36 15.04 -2.75
N GLY A 58 -16.24 16.37 -2.79
CA GLY A 58 -17.30 17.34 -3.12
C GLY A 58 -18.52 17.29 -2.20
N VAL A 59 -19.43 16.32 -2.41
CA VAL A 59 -20.76 16.26 -1.77
C VAL A 59 -20.74 15.51 -0.42
N LYS A 60 -19.70 14.72 -0.12
CA LYS A 60 -19.54 14.04 1.18
C LYS A 60 -18.32 14.56 1.91
N LYS A 61 -18.50 14.81 3.22
CA LYS A 61 -17.44 15.19 4.18
C LYS A 61 -16.15 14.43 3.88
N SER A 62 -15.06 15.19 3.86
CA SER A 62 -13.65 14.76 3.86
C SER A 62 -13.47 13.28 4.25
N LYS A 63 -13.05 12.46 3.29
CA LYS A 63 -12.75 11.05 3.54
C LYS A 63 -11.25 10.88 3.77
N LYS A 64 -10.92 10.24 4.88
CA LYS A 64 -9.57 9.74 5.12
C LYS A 64 -9.39 8.45 4.31
N VAL A 65 -8.32 8.37 3.53
CA VAL A 65 -7.90 7.18 2.79
C VAL A 65 -6.55 6.71 3.30
N ASP A 66 -6.29 5.41 3.24
CA ASP A 66 -5.05 4.84 3.79
C ASP A 66 -3.81 5.24 3.01
N TYR A 67 -3.88 5.26 1.67
CA TYR A 67 -2.78 5.63 0.79
C TYR A 67 -3.30 6.37 -0.44
N THR A 68 -2.59 7.40 -0.86
CA THR A 68 -2.77 8.09 -2.14
C THR A 68 -1.47 8.04 -2.93
N ILE A 69 -1.60 7.68 -4.21
CA ILE A 69 -0.51 7.80 -5.18
C ILE A 69 -0.69 9.16 -5.85
N MET A 70 0.28 10.03 -5.64
CA MET A 70 0.30 11.37 -6.20
C MET A 70 0.80 11.26 -7.64
N LYS A 71 0.00 11.78 -8.57
CA LYS A 71 0.37 11.88 -9.97
C LYS A 71 0.28 13.35 -10.34
N ASP A 72 1.37 13.89 -10.86
CA ASP A 72 1.36 15.20 -11.52
C ASP A 72 0.31 15.24 -12.65
#